data_AF-A0A504J2X4-F1
#
_entry.id   AF-A0A504J2X4-F1
#
_cell.length_a   1.000
_cell.length_b   1.000
_cell.length_c   1.000
_cell.angle_alpha   90.00
_cell.angle_beta   90.00
_cell.angle_gamma   90.00
#
_symmetry.space_group_name_H-M   'P 1'
#
loop_
_entity.id
_entity.type
_entity.pdbx_description
1 polymer ?
#
loop_
_entity_poly.entity_id
_entity_poly.type
_entity_poly.pdbx_seq_one_letter_code
_entity_poly.pdbx_strand_id
1 'polypeptide(L)'
;MNTTLQFKDFGFKLAVINELMYNQDILQPKIDAYTFIEKQRNLTASDAYDVIEEEGYDIIPEIKEYFENLEITESMVHEITELSSDGGDDIYLQIIPFWDGEDNVYDVTSAEDVKLLPNLKRATLLFEYPGEQLVKEFKELGVELESI
;
A
#
# COMPACT_ATOMS: atom_id res chain seq x y z
N MET A 1 11.15 16.51 16.15
CA MET A 1 9.70 16.56 15.88
C MET A 1 9.47 15.49 14.83
N ASN A 2 8.52 14.59 15.04
CA ASN A 2 8.25 13.51 14.09
C ASN A 2 7.14 13.99 13.17
N THR A 3 7.49 14.39 11.94
CA THR A 3 6.55 15.01 11.00
C THR A 3 5.72 13.92 10.31
N THR A 4 4.41 14.12 10.20
CA THR A 4 3.53 13.26 9.40
C THR A 4 3.77 13.51 7.91
N LEU A 5 4.07 12.45 7.17
CA LEU A 5 4.32 12.49 5.74
C LEU A 5 3.00 12.63 4.98
N GLN A 6 3.06 13.34 3.85
CA GLN A 6 1.92 13.55 2.96
C GLN A 6 2.20 12.87 1.63
N PHE A 7 1.62 11.68 1.46
CA PHE A 7 1.70 10.92 0.22
C PHE A 7 0.71 11.48 -0.80
N LYS A 8 1.10 11.47 -2.07
CA LYS A 8 0.28 11.85 -3.21
C LYS A 8 -0.15 10.66 -4.05
N ASP A 9 0.65 9.61 -4.06
CA ASP A 9 0.38 8.38 -4.78
C ASP A 9 -0.06 7.28 -3.80
N PHE A 10 -1.27 6.75 -4.01
CA PHE A 10 -1.84 5.76 -3.11
C PHE A 10 -1.14 4.41 -3.21
N GLY A 11 -0.76 3.96 -4.42
CA GLY A 11 0.01 2.73 -4.61
C GLY A 11 1.35 2.80 -3.90
N PHE A 12 2.04 3.95 -3.98
CA PHE A 12 3.30 4.16 -3.27
C PHE A 12 3.09 4.15 -1.76
N LYS A 13 2.03 4.81 -1.27
CA LYS A 13 1.67 4.77 0.15
C LYS A 13 1.40 3.34 0.63
N LEU A 14 0.69 2.53 -0.16
CA LEU A 14 0.42 1.13 0.18
C LEU A 14 1.71 0.31 0.25
N ALA A 15 2.65 0.47 -0.68
CA ALA A 15 3.94 -0.21 -0.61
C ALA A 15 4.69 0.13 0.70
N VAL A 16 4.67 1.40 1.11
CA VAL A 16 5.29 1.83 2.38
C VAL A 16 4.56 1.24 3.58
N ILE A 17 3.23 1.22 3.57
CA ILE A 17 2.44 0.59 4.65
C ILE A 17 2.73 -0.90 4.69
N ASN A 18 2.83 -1.58 3.54
CA ASN A 18 3.14 -3.00 3.45
C ASN A 18 4.45 -3.31 4.15
N GLU A 19 5.50 -2.57 3.79
CA GLU A 19 6.83 -2.72 4.37
C GLU A 19 6.80 -2.50 5.89
N LEU A 20 6.17 -1.43 6.35
CA LEU A 20 6.13 -1.10 7.78
C LEU A 20 5.22 -2.02 8.61
N MET A 21 4.08 -2.43 8.07
CA MET A 21 3.04 -3.16 8.80
C MET A 21 3.22 -4.67 8.70
N TYR A 22 3.46 -5.20 7.50
CA TYR A 22 3.46 -6.63 7.25
C TYR A 22 4.86 -7.23 7.29
N ASN A 23 5.88 -6.51 6.80
CA ASN A 23 7.26 -7.00 6.74
C ASN A 23 8.07 -6.68 8.00
N GLN A 24 7.98 -5.45 8.52
CA GLN A 24 8.80 -4.98 9.65
C GLN A 24 8.08 -4.98 11.01
N ASP A 25 6.76 -5.18 11.05
CA ASP A 25 5.92 -5.12 12.25
C ASP A 25 6.04 -3.78 13.04
N ILE A 26 6.43 -2.67 12.40
CA ILE A 26 6.52 -1.33 12.98
C ILE A 26 5.12 -0.71 13.15
N LEU A 27 4.27 -0.86 12.14
CA LEU A 27 2.87 -0.46 12.20
C LEU A 27 2.03 -1.62 12.68
N GLN A 28 1.24 -1.39 13.72
CA GLN A 28 0.35 -2.40 14.31
C GLN A 28 -0.99 -1.78 14.72
N PRO A 29 -2.07 -2.58 14.76
CA PRO A 29 -2.14 -3.99 14.33
C PRO A 29 -2.13 -4.17 12.80
N LYS A 30 -1.78 -5.37 12.31
CA LYS A 30 -2.07 -5.78 10.92
C LYS A 30 -3.58 -5.75 10.69
N ILE A 31 -3.98 -5.41 9.47
CA ILE A 31 -5.39 -5.39 9.08
C ILE A 31 -5.79 -6.77 8.55
N ASP A 32 -6.99 -7.18 8.93
CA ASP A 32 -7.70 -8.33 8.37
C ASP A 32 -9.08 -7.82 7.93
N ALA A 33 -9.42 -7.93 6.65
CA ALA A 33 -10.62 -7.32 6.09
C ALA A 33 -11.90 -7.77 6.78
N TYR A 34 -12.02 -9.07 7.08
CA TYR A 34 -13.16 -9.66 7.77
C TYR A 34 -13.32 -9.06 9.17
N THR A 35 -12.26 -9.10 9.98
CA THR A 35 -12.26 -8.55 11.35
C THR A 35 -12.45 -7.03 11.35
N PHE A 36 -11.93 -6.33 10.35
CA PHE A 36 -12.09 -4.89 10.20
C PHE A 36 -13.56 -4.56 9.95
N ILE A 37 -14.20 -5.22 8.98
CA ILE A 37 -15.60 -4.98 8.63
C ILE A 37 -16.55 -5.42 9.74
N GLU A 38 -16.27 -6.53 10.42
CA GLU A 38 -16.99 -6.95 11.63
C GLU A 38 -17.09 -5.81 12.63
N LYS A 39 -15.95 -5.18 12.97
CA LYS A 39 -15.89 -4.09 13.94
C LYS A 39 -16.49 -2.80 13.41
N GLN A 40 -16.13 -2.41 12.18
CA GLN A 40 -16.49 -1.14 11.59
C GLN A 40 -18.00 -1.02 11.36
N ARG A 41 -18.64 -2.12 10.95
CA ARG A 41 -20.09 -2.19 10.70
C ARG A 41 -20.88 -2.77 11.88
N ASN A 42 -20.23 -3.10 13.00
CA ASN A 42 -20.82 -3.70 14.20
C ASN A 42 -21.66 -4.96 13.86
N LEU A 43 -21.02 -5.90 13.17
CA LEU A 43 -21.59 -7.15 12.68
C LEU A 43 -21.12 -8.33 13.53
N THR A 44 -21.75 -9.50 13.34
CA THR A 44 -21.14 -10.76 13.77
C THR A 44 -20.08 -11.20 12.76
N ALA A 45 -19.15 -12.07 13.16
CA ALA A 45 -18.17 -12.66 12.25
C ALA A 45 -18.82 -13.36 11.03
N SER A 46 -20.00 -13.98 11.20
CA SER A 46 -20.73 -14.61 10.08
C SER A 46 -21.26 -13.57 9.10
N ASP A 47 -21.88 -12.49 9.61
CA ASP A 47 -22.42 -11.44 8.74
C ASP A 47 -21.29 -10.67 8.03
N ALA A 48 -20.14 -10.49 8.68
CA ALA A 48 -18.96 -9.89 8.06
C ALA A 48 -18.39 -10.78 6.94
N TYR A 49 -18.41 -12.10 7.12
CA TYR A 49 -18.04 -13.04 6.05
C TYR A 49 -18.96 -12.88 4.84
N ASP A 50 -20.29 -12.86 5.06
CA ASP A 50 -21.26 -12.69 3.98
C ASP A 50 -21.06 -11.35 3.24
N VAL A 51 -20.74 -10.28 3.96
CA VAL A 51 -20.39 -8.98 3.35
C VAL A 51 -19.16 -9.08 2.46
N ILE A 52 -18.08 -9.73 2.92
CA ILE A 52 -16.86 -9.87 2.12
C ILE A 52 -17.09 -10.76 0.90
N GLU A 53 -17.91 -11.82 1.01
CA GLU A 53 -18.28 -12.65 -0.14
C GLU A 53 -19.03 -11.85 -1.22
N GLU A 54 -19.84 -10.87 -0.82
CA GLU A 54 -20.60 -10.02 -1.74
C GLU A 54 -19.77 -8.84 -2.30
N GLU A 55 -19.00 -8.16 -1.46
CA GLU A 55 -18.30 -6.91 -1.79
C GLU A 55 -16.82 -7.11 -2.15
N GLY A 56 -16.22 -8.27 -1.84
CA GLY A 56 -14.78 -8.50 -1.88
C GLY A 56 -14.14 -8.54 -3.27
N TYR A 57 -14.95 -8.49 -4.33
CA TYR A 57 -14.48 -8.36 -5.72
C TYR A 57 -14.14 -6.93 -6.11
N ASP A 58 -14.57 -5.95 -5.31
CA ASP A 58 -14.32 -4.53 -5.50
C ASP A 58 -13.64 -3.94 -4.25
N ILE A 59 -13.24 -2.67 -4.34
CA ILE A 59 -12.64 -1.93 -3.22
C ILE A 59 -13.64 -1.86 -2.06
N ILE A 60 -13.24 -2.35 -0.90
CA ILE A 60 -13.94 -2.11 0.37
C ILE A 60 -13.62 -0.68 0.83
N PRO A 61 -14.59 0.25 0.78
CA PRO A 61 -14.33 1.67 0.91
C PRO A 61 -13.80 2.05 2.30
N GLU A 62 -14.25 1.37 3.36
CA GLU A 62 -13.80 1.66 4.73
C GLU A 62 -12.33 1.28 4.95
N ILE A 63 -11.85 0.22 4.31
CA ILE A 63 -10.46 -0.22 4.44
C ILE A 63 -9.55 0.68 3.59
N LYS A 64 -10.00 1.05 2.39
CA LYS A 64 -9.30 2.05 1.57
C LYS A 64 -9.17 3.37 2.33
N GLU A 65 -10.27 3.88 2.89
CA GLU A 65 -10.26 5.13 3.68
C GLU A 65 -9.33 5.03 4.89
N TYR A 66 -9.27 3.86 5.56
CA TYR A 66 -8.33 3.64 6.64
C TYR A 66 -6.88 3.81 6.18
N PHE A 67 -6.45 3.18 5.08
CA PHE A 67 -5.08 3.30 4.58
C PHE A 67 -4.78 4.69 4.00
N GLU A 68 -5.76 5.35 3.38
CA GLU A 68 -5.64 6.75 2.95
C GLU A 68 -5.38 7.69 4.13
N ASN A 69 -5.99 7.44 5.28
CA ASN A 69 -5.85 8.27 6.48
C ASN A 69 -4.76 7.79 7.45
N LEU A 70 -4.18 6.60 7.26
CA LEU A 70 -3.16 6.06 8.14
C LEU A 70 -1.94 6.99 8.15
N GLU A 71 -1.61 7.53 9.33
CA GLU A 71 -0.50 8.45 9.51
C GLU A 71 0.84 7.71 9.53
N ILE A 72 1.71 8.09 8.60
CA ILE A 72 3.09 7.60 8.53
C ILE A 72 4.01 8.78 8.81
N THR A 73 5.07 8.54 9.58
CA THR A 73 5.96 9.60 10.03
C THR A 73 7.37 9.43 9.49
N GLU A 74 8.12 10.53 9.39
CA GLU A 74 9.51 10.55 8.90
C GLU A 74 10.40 9.49 9.58
N SER A 75 10.24 9.29 10.90
CA SER A 75 11.05 8.30 11.63
C SER A 75 10.75 6.85 11.26
N MET A 76 9.51 6.53 10.86
CA MET A 76 9.13 5.16 10.49
C MET A 76 9.81 4.74 9.19
N VAL A 77 9.88 5.65 8.23
CA VAL A 77 10.41 5.36 6.89
C VAL A 77 11.93 5.56 6.80
N HIS A 78 12.57 6.06 7.87
CA HIS A 78 13.96 6.49 7.80
C HIS A 78 14.91 5.36 7.40
N GLU A 79 14.69 4.15 7.90
CA GLU A 79 15.57 3.00 7.64
C GLU A 79 15.20 2.24 6.35
N ILE A 80 14.17 2.65 5.62
CA ILE A 80 13.77 2.00 4.37
C ILE A 80 14.79 2.35 3.28
N THR A 81 15.58 1.35 2.89
CA THR A 81 16.52 1.45 1.76
C THR A 81 16.02 0.77 0.49
N GLU A 82 15.08 -0.15 0.64
CA GLU A 82 14.48 -0.93 -0.44
C GLU A 82 12.97 -1.00 -0.20
N LEU A 83 12.19 -0.88 -1.27
CA LEU A 83 10.74 -0.94 -1.19
C LEU A 83 10.22 -1.94 -2.23
N SER A 84 9.31 -2.80 -1.81
CA SER A 84 8.71 -3.80 -2.69
C SER A 84 7.19 -3.74 -2.56
N SER A 85 6.51 -3.89 -3.69
CA SER A 85 5.10 -4.27 -3.72
C SER A 85 4.89 -5.33 -4.77
N ASP A 86 4.26 -6.44 -4.42
CA ASP A 86 3.88 -7.54 -5.31
C ASP A 86 2.36 -7.74 -5.28
N GLY A 87 1.77 -8.18 -6.39
CA GLY A 87 0.32 -8.41 -6.46
C GLY A 87 -0.19 -9.43 -5.42
N GLY A 88 0.67 -10.31 -4.94
CA GLY A 88 0.38 -11.26 -3.87
C GLY A 88 0.56 -10.74 -2.44
N ASP A 89 0.93 -9.47 -2.24
CA ASP A 89 1.09 -8.90 -0.90
C ASP A 89 -0.26 -8.80 -0.16
N ASP A 90 -0.27 -9.20 1.12
CA ASP A 90 -1.47 -9.27 1.97
C ASP A 90 -2.27 -7.95 2.00
N ILE A 91 -1.59 -6.80 1.92
CA ILE A 91 -2.22 -5.48 2.00
C ILE A 91 -3.26 -5.26 0.90
N TYR A 92 -3.02 -5.75 -0.31
CA TYR A 92 -3.91 -5.56 -1.45
C TYR A 92 -5.19 -6.36 -1.25
N LEU A 93 -5.06 -7.59 -0.76
CA LEU A 93 -6.17 -8.45 -0.37
C LEU A 93 -6.93 -7.93 0.86
N GLN A 94 -6.38 -6.97 1.62
CA GLN A 94 -7.19 -6.31 2.65
C GLN A 94 -8.17 -5.29 2.04
N ILE A 95 -7.84 -4.70 0.89
CA ILE A 95 -8.66 -3.66 0.26
C ILE A 95 -9.64 -4.28 -0.75
N ILE A 96 -9.17 -5.22 -1.57
CA ILE A 96 -9.99 -6.03 -2.48
C ILE A 96 -9.70 -7.51 -2.15
N PRO A 97 -10.48 -8.13 -1.25
CA PRO A 97 -10.29 -9.52 -0.79
C PRO A 97 -10.11 -10.59 -1.86
N PHE A 98 -10.75 -10.41 -3.02
CA PHE A 98 -10.71 -11.34 -4.14
C PHE A 98 -10.01 -10.78 -5.36
N TRP A 99 -9.10 -9.81 -5.17
CA TRP A 99 -8.33 -9.25 -6.27
C TRP A 99 -7.52 -10.33 -6.97
N ASP A 100 -7.63 -10.37 -8.30
CA ASP A 100 -6.95 -11.35 -9.15
C ASP A 100 -5.62 -10.84 -9.71
N GLY A 101 -5.29 -9.57 -9.48
CA GLY A 101 -4.06 -8.95 -9.98
C GLY A 101 -4.12 -8.56 -11.46
N GLU A 102 -5.28 -8.63 -12.12
CA GLU A 102 -5.39 -8.39 -13.57
C GLU A 102 -5.59 -6.91 -13.95
N ASP A 103 -5.69 -6.00 -12.98
CA ASP A 103 -5.89 -4.57 -13.20
C ASP A 103 -4.80 -3.69 -12.55
N ASN A 104 -4.91 -2.39 -12.82
CA ASN A 104 -3.94 -1.36 -12.43
C ASN A 104 -4.39 -0.58 -11.18
N VAL A 105 -5.27 -1.14 -10.36
CA VAL A 105 -5.94 -0.40 -9.26
C VAL A 105 -4.95 0.09 -8.19
N TYR A 106 -3.80 -0.58 -8.07
CA TYR A 106 -2.73 -0.23 -7.12
C TYR A 106 -1.46 0.31 -7.76
N ASP A 107 -1.50 0.60 -9.06
CA ASP A 107 -0.33 1.07 -9.79
C ASP A 107 0.20 2.39 -9.23
N VAL A 108 1.52 2.45 -9.07
CA VAL A 108 2.26 3.69 -8.83
C VAL A 108 2.34 4.47 -10.13
N THR A 109 1.89 5.71 -10.09
CA THR A 109 1.80 6.58 -11.27
C THR A 109 2.74 7.79 -11.20
N SER A 110 3.37 8.02 -10.05
CA SER A 110 4.25 9.17 -9.82
C SER A 110 5.44 8.86 -8.91
N ALA A 111 6.61 9.40 -9.25
CA ALA A 111 7.80 9.35 -8.38
C ALA A 111 7.82 10.43 -7.29
N GLU A 112 6.79 11.28 -7.19
CA GLU A 112 6.80 12.45 -6.29
C GLU A 112 7.05 12.11 -4.81
N ASP A 113 6.64 10.92 -4.38
CA ASP A 113 6.73 10.46 -2.99
C ASP A 113 8.07 9.80 -2.65
N VAL A 114 8.95 9.55 -3.63
CA VAL A 114 10.31 9.05 -3.39
C VAL A 114 11.09 9.96 -2.44
N LYS A 115 10.87 11.28 -2.53
CA LYS A 115 11.50 12.26 -1.63
C LYS A 115 11.12 12.10 -0.15
N LEU A 116 10.04 11.39 0.15
CA LEU A 116 9.60 11.10 1.52
C LEU A 116 10.47 10.02 2.18
N LEU A 117 11.19 9.21 1.40
CA LEU A 117 12.07 8.14 1.86
C LEU A 117 13.53 8.51 1.55
N PRO A 118 14.21 9.28 2.43
CA PRO A 118 15.51 9.87 2.12
C PRO A 118 16.65 8.86 1.93
N ASN A 119 16.45 7.61 2.37
CA ASN A 119 17.44 6.54 2.27
C ASN A 119 17.09 5.46 1.23
N LEU A 120 15.98 5.63 0.50
CA LEU A 120 15.56 4.69 -0.54
C LEU A 120 16.60 4.64 -1.67
N LYS A 121 16.96 3.43 -2.10
CA LYS A 121 17.94 3.19 -3.16
C LYS A 121 17.36 2.38 -4.31
N ARG A 122 16.45 1.45 -3.99
CA ARG A 122 15.81 0.57 -4.96
C ARG A 122 14.34 0.41 -4.64
N ALA A 123 13.53 0.28 -5.67
CA ALA A 123 12.12 -0.03 -5.55
C ALA A 123 11.72 -1.04 -6.63
N THR A 124 10.90 -2.01 -6.23
CA THR A 124 10.20 -2.95 -7.13
C THR A 124 8.73 -2.73 -6.90
N LEU A 125 8.04 -2.05 -7.82
CA LEU A 125 6.68 -1.56 -7.58
C LEU A 125 5.68 -2.09 -8.60
N LEU A 126 4.40 -2.13 -8.23
CA LEU A 126 3.29 -2.26 -9.17
C LEU A 126 3.18 -0.95 -9.95
N PHE A 127 3.29 -1.00 -11.28
CA PHE A 127 3.07 0.12 -12.18
C PHE A 127 2.82 -0.38 -13.60
N GLU A 128 2.18 0.44 -14.42
CA GLU A 128 1.89 0.12 -15.81
C GLU A 128 3.17 -0.07 -16.64
N TYR A 129 3.42 -1.30 -17.10
CA TYR A 129 4.57 -1.61 -17.96
C TYR A 129 4.38 -1.03 -19.39
N PRO A 130 5.40 -0.41 -20.02
CA PRO A 130 6.81 -0.35 -19.60
C PRO A 130 7.18 0.80 -18.65
N GLY A 131 6.25 1.69 -18.30
CA GLY A 131 6.47 2.73 -17.30
C GLY A 131 7.66 3.66 -17.55
N GLU A 132 8.11 3.84 -18.81
CA GLU A 132 9.40 4.48 -19.12
C GLU A 132 9.60 5.85 -18.47
N GLN A 133 8.52 6.65 -18.41
CA GLN A 133 8.54 7.96 -17.76
C GLN A 133 8.74 7.84 -16.24
N LEU A 134 8.03 6.92 -15.58
CA LEU A 134 8.15 6.69 -14.15
C LEU A 134 9.56 6.18 -13.79
N VAL A 135 10.07 5.21 -14.56
CA VAL A 135 11.44 4.68 -14.40
C VAL A 135 12.48 5.80 -14.52
N LYS A 136 12.30 6.70 -15.49
CA LYS A 136 13.17 7.86 -15.66
C LYS A 136 13.09 8.80 -14.46
N GLU A 137 11.90 9.09 -13.94
CA GLU A 137 11.72 9.97 -12.77
C GLU A 137 12.39 9.39 -11.52
N PHE A 138 12.21 8.10 -11.24
CA PHE A 138 12.90 7.42 -10.13
C PHE A 138 14.42 7.53 -10.27
N LYS A 139 14.93 7.29 -11.48
CA LYS A 139 16.36 7.38 -11.77
C LYS A 139 16.91 8.80 -11.59
N GLU A 140 16.19 9.83 -11.98
CA GLU A 140 16.56 11.23 -11.76
C GLU A 140 16.64 11.58 -10.26
N LEU A 141 15.88 10.87 -9.42
CA LEU A 141 15.93 10.96 -7.96
C LEU A 141 16.98 10.05 -7.32
N GLY A 142 17.76 9.30 -8.12
CA GLY A 142 18.81 8.41 -7.63
C GLY A 142 18.31 7.06 -7.09
N VAL A 143 17.07 6.68 -7.42
CA VAL A 143 16.48 5.39 -7.05
C VAL A 143 16.33 4.52 -8.29
N GLU A 144 16.73 3.25 -8.17
CA GLU A 144 16.49 2.24 -9.20
C GLU A 144 15.05 1.73 -9.09
N LEU A 145 14.28 1.80 -10.18
CA LEU A 145 12.94 1.21 -10.26
C LEU A 145 12.99 -0.01 -11.19
N GLU A 146 12.63 -1.16 -10.63
CA GLU A 146 12.51 -2.43 -11.36
C GLU A 146 11.02 -2.78 -11.54
N SER A 147 10.67 -3.37 -12.68
CA SER A 147 9.38 -4.02 -12.87
C SER A 147 9.40 -5.42 -12.26
N ILE A 148 8.24 -5.88 -11.81
CA ILE A 148 8.00 -7.29 -11.43
C ILE A 148 7.87 -8.15 -12.68
#